data_AF-A0A7W1QFD5-F1
#
_entry.id   AF-A0A7W1QFD5-F1
#
_cell.length_a   1.000
_cell.length_b   1.000
_cell.length_c   1.000
_cell.angle_alpha   90.00
_cell.angle_beta   90.00
_cell.angle_gamma   90.00
#
_symmetry.space_group_name_H-M   'P 1'
#
loop_
_entity.id
_entity.type
_entity.pdbx_description
1 polymer ?
#
loop_
_entity_poly.entity_id
_entity_poly.type
_entity_poly.pdbx_seq_one_letter_code
_entity_poly.pdbx_strand_id
1 'polypeptide(L)'
;GLNSSTESPSNLHIARIDGKLTWTSVRDPEGLFRVMTKPTRGVMTVDATASAPHAKLAGPRYDANFRYGPSMRISENIRWQVYKHRCYTCDVAEMTGIPTAGGPVIVAPYLRYEGGLFVRRPVFGGVYVVHADGRIDDLSPAEAARNALLRSTGRVFPEKLARQIADAYRLKNGVINRIFVHEDELEVADTETNRQPFLEDFTQMGAQWMTTLKPRGRTFSTAAIMTTDAVTGRTKTWRSPRTTSLIGNERALDIVRGGTFPGIVFAPANSKVSAGRFRVVEPRQVFPGGRLHFLCSIIPDGGSRVTLSVLVDAESQQIVRTFPATPHGDAGLIEFLRSGADDASAGQPTPATQSKRPTGDEPPKSGVGADPTGPGTAEVVAMLRRLLSDNRAEQRRSAKRNADLKAQQRELERLLRTAQRGG
;
A
#
# COMPACT_ATOMS: atom_id res chain seq x y z
N GLY A 1 23.43 -2.26 3.69
CA GLY A 1 23.78 -3.69 3.88
C GLY A 1 24.26 -3.87 5.31
N LEU A 2 24.10 -5.08 5.86
CA LEU A 2 24.72 -5.43 7.14
C LEU A 2 26.21 -5.69 6.89
N ASN A 3 27.10 -5.12 7.72
CA ASN A 3 28.55 -5.40 7.66
C ASN A 3 28.92 -6.70 8.40
N SER A 4 28.02 -7.68 8.44
CA SER A 4 28.19 -8.94 9.17
C SER A 4 27.85 -10.10 8.25
N SER A 5 28.78 -11.04 8.08
CA SER A 5 28.56 -12.31 7.36
C SER A 5 27.78 -13.34 8.18
N THR A 6 27.21 -12.92 9.32
CA THR A 6 26.60 -13.81 10.31
C THR A 6 25.16 -13.45 10.64
N GLU A 7 24.63 -12.40 10.00
CA GLU A 7 23.30 -11.86 10.22
C GLU A 7 22.64 -11.58 8.88
N SER A 8 21.38 -11.93 8.73
CA SER A 8 20.57 -11.62 7.54
C SER A 8 19.32 -10.83 7.93
N PRO A 9 18.91 -9.85 7.10
CA PRO A 9 17.66 -9.15 7.30
C PRO A 9 16.49 -10.09 6.99
N SER A 10 15.57 -10.26 7.93
CA SER A 10 14.33 -11.01 7.74
C SER A 10 13.10 -10.13 8.00
N ASN A 11 11.93 -10.58 7.57
CA ASN A 11 10.64 -9.92 7.80
C ASN A 11 10.69 -8.42 7.45
N LEU A 12 11.12 -8.12 6.22
CA LEU A 12 11.21 -6.76 5.72
C LEU A 12 9.79 -6.20 5.53
N HIS A 13 9.43 -5.23 6.37
CA HIS A 13 8.11 -4.64 6.40
C HIS A 13 8.21 -3.13 6.60
N ILE A 14 7.44 -2.37 5.82
CA ILE A 14 7.34 -0.92 5.98
C ILE A 14 6.47 -0.58 7.19
N ALA A 15 6.88 0.37 8.02
CA ALA A 15 6.14 0.88 9.17
C ALA A 15 6.38 2.38 9.33
N ARG A 16 5.51 3.08 10.06
CA ARG A 16 5.71 4.49 10.39
C ARG A 16 6.56 4.64 11.65
N ILE A 17 7.79 5.14 11.52
CA ILE A 17 8.71 5.36 12.64
C ILE A 17 9.01 6.84 12.74
N ASP A 18 8.84 7.42 13.93
CA ASP A 18 9.07 8.85 14.19
C ASP A 18 8.40 9.77 13.14
N GLY A 19 7.19 9.39 12.70
CA GLY A 19 6.40 10.14 11.74
C GLY A 19 6.70 9.88 10.26
N LYS A 20 7.68 9.03 9.93
CA LYS A 20 8.09 8.72 8.54
C LYS A 20 7.90 7.26 8.18
N LEU A 21 7.51 6.97 6.95
CA LEU A 21 7.50 5.61 6.43
C LEU A 21 8.95 5.09 6.33
N THR A 22 9.18 3.94 6.96
CA THR A 22 10.51 3.36 7.17
C THR A 22 10.42 1.86 6.93
N TRP A 23 11.29 1.32 6.09
CA TRP A 23 11.48 -0.12 5.97
C TRP A 23 12.15 -0.64 7.23
N THR A 24 11.56 -1.65 7.85
CA THR A 24 12.07 -2.28 9.06
C THR A 24 12.32 -3.76 8.80
N SER A 25 13.36 -4.30 9.40
CA SER A 25 13.69 -5.72 9.30
C SER A 25 14.28 -6.19 10.61
N VAL A 26 14.01 -7.45 10.95
CA VAL A 26 14.64 -8.10 12.10
C VAL A 26 16.01 -8.62 11.68
N ARG A 27 17.02 -8.46 12.54
CA ARG A 27 18.39 -8.96 12.30
C ARG A 27 18.54 -10.36 12.86
N ASP A 28 18.26 -11.35 12.02
CA ASP A 28 18.32 -12.75 12.41
C ASP A 28 19.70 -13.35 12.15
N PRO A 29 20.12 -14.34 12.95
CA PRO A 29 21.35 -15.09 12.69
C PRO A 29 21.27 -15.85 11.37
N GLU A 30 22.36 -15.86 10.61
CA GLU A 30 22.46 -16.59 9.34
C GLU A 30 23.20 -17.93 9.51
N GLY A 31 22.69 -18.99 8.88
CA GLY A 31 23.29 -20.32 8.87
C GLY A 31 22.73 -21.27 9.94
N LEU A 32 22.63 -22.56 9.59
CA LEU A 32 21.91 -23.58 10.37
C LEU A 32 22.37 -23.66 11.84
N PHE A 33 23.67 -23.65 12.10
CA PHE A 33 24.21 -23.72 13.47
C PHE A 33 23.93 -22.45 14.28
N ARG A 34 23.97 -21.27 13.64
CA ARG A 34 23.77 -19.99 14.32
C ARG A 34 22.30 -19.76 14.66
N VAL A 35 21.39 -20.12 13.76
CA VAL A 35 19.94 -20.11 14.00
C VAL A 35 19.55 -20.98 15.21
N MET A 36 20.36 -21.99 15.55
CA MET A 36 20.15 -22.84 16.73
C MET A 36 20.84 -22.35 18.01
N THR A 37 21.85 -21.48 17.92
CA THR A 37 22.73 -21.15 19.05
C THR A 37 22.85 -19.67 19.36
N LYS A 38 22.37 -18.79 18.48
CA LYS A 38 22.54 -17.34 18.60
C LYS A 38 21.20 -16.62 18.59
N PRO A 39 21.07 -15.56 19.41
CA PRO A 39 19.87 -14.75 19.43
C PRO A 39 19.75 -13.88 18.17
N THR A 40 18.53 -13.44 17.89
CA THR A 40 18.19 -12.35 16.98
C THR A 40 18.69 -11.05 17.61
N ARG A 41 19.43 -10.24 16.84
CA ARG A 41 20.27 -9.15 17.37
C ARG A 41 19.66 -7.77 17.17
N GLY A 42 18.34 -7.65 17.22
CA GLY A 42 17.67 -6.36 17.15
C GLY A 42 16.97 -6.14 15.81
N VAL A 43 16.84 -4.86 15.45
CA VAL A 43 16.15 -4.41 14.23
C VAL A 43 17.05 -3.51 13.40
N MET A 44 16.86 -3.53 12.09
CA MET A 44 17.45 -2.62 11.11
C MET A 44 16.34 -1.81 10.48
N THR A 45 16.58 -0.51 10.26
CA THR A 45 15.64 0.37 9.58
C THR A 45 16.29 1.12 8.43
N VAL A 46 15.56 1.34 7.34
CA VAL A 46 15.97 2.17 6.19
C VAL A 46 14.83 3.13 5.89
N ASP A 47 15.12 4.43 5.77
CA ASP A 47 14.12 5.43 5.41
C ASP A 47 13.48 5.07 4.06
N ALA A 48 12.15 4.91 4.01
CA ALA A 48 11.43 4.55 2.79
C ALA A 48 11.04 5.78 1.95
N THR A 49 11.20 6.98 2.51
CA THR A 49 10.90 8.26 1.84
C THR A 49 12.12 8.89 1.18
N ALA A 50 13.31 8.43 1.53
CA ALA A 50 14.56 8.88 0.95
C ALA A 50 15.08 7.86 -0.09
N SER A 51 15.52 8.36 -1.22
CA SER A 51 16.11 7.53 -2.27
C SER A 51 17.54 7.07 -1.92
N ALA A 52 18.20 7.75 -0.98
CA ALA A 52 19.49 7.37 -0.43
C ALA A 52 19.31 6.41 0.77
N PRO A 53 19.74 5.14 0.67
CA PRO A 53 19.51 4.16 1.73
C PRO A 53 20.41 4.44 2.94
N HIS A 54 19.87 5.14 3.94
CA HIS A 54 20.52 5.31 5.25
C HIS A 54 20.01 4.24 6.21
N ALA A 55 20.71 3.10 6.25
CA ALA A 55 20.41 2.04 7.19
C ALA A 55 20.85 2.43 8.61
N LYS A 56 19.92 2.39 9.57
CA LYS A 56 20.20 2.46 11.00
C LYS A 56 20.05 1.06 11.57
N LEU A 57 21.11 0.59 12.23
CA LEU A 57 21.23 -0.78 12.71
C LEU A 57 21.93 -0.86 14.07
N ALA A 58 22.32 0.28 14.65
CA ALA A 58 23.08 0.32 15.89
C ALA A 58 22.53 1.38 16.85
N GLY A 59 22.65 1.11 18.14
CA GLY A 59 22.29 2.00 19.24
C GLY A 59 21.14 1.45 20.11
N PRO A 60 20.85 2.11 21.25
CA PRO A 60 19.95 1.56 22.28
C PRO A 60 18.53 1.24 21.79
N ARG A 61 18.04 1.92 20.75
CA ARG A 61 16.72 1.68 20.14
C ARG A 61 16.69 0.50 19.16
N TYR A 62 17.84 0.05 18.68
CA TYR A 62 17.99 -0.87 17.55
C TYR A 62 18.65 -2.19 17.91
N ASP A 63 19.58 -2.19 18.87
CA ASP A 63 20.30 -3.39 19.33
C ASP A 63 19.63 -3.99 20.56
N ALA A 64 19.27 -5.27 20.46
CA ALA A 64 18.97 -6.10 21.62
C ALA A 64 19.08 -7.58 21.24
N ASN A 65 19.45 -8.42 22.20
CA ASN A 65 19.36 -9.87 22.03
C ASN A 65 17.94 -10.30 22.38
N PHE A 66 17.14 -10.62 21.38
CA PHE A 66 15.82 -11.15 21.60
C PHE A 66 15.90 -12.57 22.15
N ARG A 67 15.18 -12.83 23.24
CA ARG A 67 14.93 -14.18 23.73
C ARG A 67 14.08 -15.00 22.76
N TYR A 68 13.14 -14.34 22.07
CA TYR A 68 12.27 -14.95 21.07
C TYR A 68 12.38 -14.19 19.75
N GLY A 69 12.77 -14.90 18.69
CA GLY A 69 12.96 -14.35 17.35
C GLY A 69 12.07 -15.05 16.31
N PRO A 70 11.74 -14.38 15.19
CA PRO A 70 10.87 -14.95 14.17
C PRO A 70 11.53 -16.12 13.42
N SER A 71 12.86 -16.11 13.28
CA SER A 71 13.62 -17.18 12.59
C SER A 71 14.30 -18.18 13.53
N MET A 72 14.16 -18.03 14.86
CA MET A 72 14.68 -19.00 15.84
C MET A 72 13.94 -20.34 15.78
N ARG A 73 14.54 -21.44 16.25
CA ARG A 73 13.90 -22.77 16.18
C ARG A 73 13.00 -23.08 17.38
N ILE A 74 11.89 -23.76 17.09
CA ILE A 74 11.02 -24.50 18.01
C ILE A 74 10.67 -23.67 19.26
N SER A 75 11.35 -23.90 20.39
CA SER A 75 11.05 -23.26 21.66
C SER A 75 11.34 -21.77 21.68
N GLU A 76 12.23 -21.27 20.84
CA GLU A 76 12.60 -19.86 20.83
C GLU A 76 11.92 -19.08 19.70
N ASN A 77 11.13 -19.79 18.88
CA ASN A 77 10.38 -19.16 17.80
C ASN A 77 9.19 -18.36 18.33
N ILE A 78 9.05 -17.10 17.87
CA ILE A 78 7.90 -16.25 18.26
C ILE A 78 6.57 -16.91 17.94
N ARG A 79 6.40 -17.53 16.75
CA ARG A 79 5.14 -18.18 16.40
C ARG A 79 4.79 -19.26 17.42
N TRP A 80 5.77 -20.09 17.77
CA TRP A 80 5.56 -21.16 18.75
C TRP A 80 5.21 -20.63 20.14
N GLN A 81 5.87 -19.56 20.59
CA GLN A 81 5.55 -18.93 21.86
C GLN A 81 4.15 -18.33 21.87
N VAL A 82 3.78 -17.61 20.81
CA VAL A 82 2.42 -17.10 20.63
C VAL A 82 1.38 -18.23 20.61
N TYR A 83 1.64 -19.32 19.90
CA TYR A 83 0.76 -20.50 19.87
C TYR A 83 0.56 -21.09 21.27
N LYS A 84 1.62 -21.20 22.07
CA LYS A 84 1.54 -21.67 23.47
C LYS A 84 0.79 -20.72 24.40
N HIS A 85 0.88 -19.42 24.14
CA HIS A 85 0.45 -18.41 25.11
C HIS A 85 -1.05 -18.19 25.21
N ARG A 86 -1.87 -18.61 24.22
CA ARG A 86 -3.34 -18.77 24.32
C ARG A 86 -4.08 -19.05 23.00
N CYS A 87 -3.41 -19.10 21.85
CA CYS A 87 -4.13 -19.24 20.58
C CYS A 87 -3.62 -20.33 19.63
N TYR A 88 -3.96 -21.58 19.94
CA TYR A 88 -3.68 -22.75 19.11
C TYR A 88 -4.33 -22.72 17.71
N THR A 89 -5.36 -21.89 17.51
CA THR A 89 -6.10 -21.78 16.25
C THR A 89 -5.95 -20.40 15.59
N CYS A 90 -5.10 -19.52 16.12
CA CYS A 90 -4.84 -18.24 15.49
C CYS A 90 -3.84 -18.37 14.36
N ASP A 91 -3.89 -17.41 13.45
CA ASP A 91 -2.89 -17.25 12.39
C ASP A 91 -2.10 -15.97 12.68
N VAL A 92 -0.82 -16.11 12.98
CA VAL A 92 0.08 -14.95 13.20
C VAL A 92 0.42 -14.34 11.85
N ALA A 93 0.09 -13.06 11.68
CA ALA A 93 0.29 -12.31 10.45
C ALA A 93 1.74 -11.82 10.30
N GLU A 94 1.92 -10.68 9.63
CA GLU A 94 3.23 -10.09 9.37
C GLU A 94 3.89 -9.56 10.66
N MET A 95 5.03 -10.15 11.03
CA MET A 95 5.80 -9.71 12.20
C MET A 95 6.72 -8.56 11.82
N THR A 96 6.58 -7.41 12.48
CA THR A 96 7.33 -6.20 12.16
C THR A 96 8.23 -5.79 13.34
N GLY A 97 9.52 -5.60 13.08
CA GLY A 97 10.46 -5.09 14.08
C GLY A 97 10.36 -3.57 14.23
N ILE A 98 10.06 -3.07 15.42
CA ILE A 98 9.87 -1.64 15.69
C ILE A 98 10.94 -1.14 16.67
N PRO A 99 11.79 -0.18 16.28
CA PRO A 99 12.70 0.46 17.22
C PRO A 99 11.94 1.39 18.17
N THR A 100 12.12 1.22 19.48
CA THR A 100 11.48 2.07 20.50
C THR A 100 12.52 2.73 21.40
N ALA A 101 12.13 3.73 22.19
CA ALA A 101 13.04 4.37 23.14
C ALA A 101 13.55 3.39 24.21
N GLY A 102 12.74 2.40 24.60
CA GLY A 102 13.09 1.38 25.59
C GLY A 102 13.78 0.14 24.99
N GLY A 103 14.21 0.18 23.73
CA GLY A 103 14.74 -0.96 22.99
C GLY A 103 13.81 -1.45 21.89
N PRO A 104 14.29 -2.28 20.96
CA PRO A 104 13.47 -2.79 19.87
C PRO A 104 12.43 -3.79 20.39
N VAL A 105 11.27 -3.79 19.75
CA VAL A 105 10.19 -4.79 19.97
C VAL A 105 9.78 -5.41 18.65
N ILE A 106 9.12 -6.57 18.71
CA ILE A 106 8.50 -7.20 17.53
C ILE A 106 6.98 -7.14 17.71
N VAL A 107 6.32 -6.53 16.76
CA VAL A 107 4.86 -6.42 16.69
C VAL A 107 4.34 -7.55 15.81
N ALA A 108 3.46 -8.37 16.35
CA ALA A 108 2.92 -9.55 15.69
C ALA A 108 1.38 -9.56 15.76
N PRO A 109 0.70 -8.92 14.79
CA PRO A 109 -0.75 -9.02 14.67
C PRO A 109 -1.18 -10.46 14.42
N TYR A 110 -2.37 -10.84 14.90
CA TYR A 110 -2.90 -12.18 14.66
C TYR A 110 -4.37 -12.14 14.27
N LEU A 111 -4.76 -13.15 13.50
CA LEU A 111 -6.12 -13.40 13.07
C LEU A 111 -6.70 -14.53 13.92
N ARG A 112 -7.97 -14.38 14.29
CA ARG A 112 -8.80 -15.46 14.84
C ARG A 112 -9.89 -15.80 13.84
N TYR A 113 -10.42 -17.01 13.94
CA TYR A 113 -11.43 -17.49 13.01
C TYR A 113 -12.77 -17.61 13.74
N GLU A 114 -13.74 -16.79 13.35
CA GLU A 114 -15.11 -16.83 13.88
C GLU A 114 -16.03 -17.54 12.88
N GLY A 115 -17.06 -18.24 13.38
CA GLY A 115 -18.07 -18.87 12.53
C GLY A 115 -18.41 -20.28 12.96
N GLY A 116 -19.18 -20.98 12.11
CA GLY A 116 -19.60 -22.36 12.36
C GLY A 116 -18.49 -23.38 12.07
N LEU A 117 -18.82 -24.65 12.24
CA LEU A 117 -17.88 -25.76 12.01
C LEU A 117 -17.34 -25.80 10.57
N PHE A 118 -18.17 -25.45 9.58
CA PHE A 118 -17.86 -25.60 8.15
C PHE A 118 -17.45 -24.29 7.45
N VAL A 119 -17.83 -23.14 7.99
CA VAL A 119 -17.51 -21.83 7.39
C VAL A 119 -16.99 -20.93 8.49
N ARG A 120 -15.71 -20.60 8.40
CA ARG A 120 -15.03 -19.68 9.32
C ARG A 120 -14.53 -18.47 8.56
N ARG A 121 -14.75 -17.29 9.14
CA ARG A 121 -14.23 -16.02 8.64
C ARG A 121 -13.03 -15.58 9.48
N PRO A 122 -11.94 -15.12 8.83
CA PRO A 122 -10.85 -14.48 9.56
C PRO A 122 -11.33 -13.14 10.09
N VAL A 123 -11.04 -12.87 11.36
CA VAL A 123 -11.26 -11.57 12.00
C VAL A 123 -9.99 -11.17 12.75
N PHE A 124 -9.82 -9.86 12.95
CA PHE A 124 -8.69 -9.36 13.69
C PHE A 124 -8.75 -9.82 15.15
N GLY A 125 -7.75 -10.59 15.57
CA GLY A 125 -7.68 -11.21 16.89
C GLY A 125 -7.06 -10.30 17.93
N GLY A 126 -6.03 -9.53 17.55
CA GLY A 126 -5.27 -8.67 18.43
C GLY A 126 -3.83 -8.55 17.94
N VAL A 127 -2.95 -8.06 18.82
CA VAL A 127 -1.54 -7.87 18.54
C VAL A 127 -0.70 -8.35 19.71
N TYR A 128 0.28 -9.20 19.42
CA TYR A 128 1.34 -9.49 20.36
C TYR A 128 2.47 -8.46 20.24
N VAL A 129 2.94 -7.95 21.37
CA VAL A 129 4.16 -7.15 21.44
C VAL A 129 5.22 -7.97 22.17
N VAL A 130 6.23 -8.40 21.42
CA VAL A 130 7.33 -9.22 21.92
C VAL A 130 8.51 -8.32 22.24
N HIS A 131 8.88 -8.29 23.52
CA HIS A 131 10.02 -7.53 24.02
C HIS A 131 11.29 -8.37 23.95
N ALA A 132 12.45 -7.71 23.93
CA ALA A 132 13.74 -8.41 23.81
C ALA A 132 14.02 -9.38 24.97
N ASP A 133 13.57 -9.07 26.18
CA ASP A 133 13.68 -9.93 27.38
C ASP A 133 12.80 -11.20 27.31
N GLY A 134 11.92 -11.29 26.31
CA GLY A 134 10.97 -12.38 26.10
C GLY A 134 9.62 -12.16 26.77
N ARG A 135 9.35 -10.99 27.36
CA ARG A 135 7.98 -10.63 27.74
C ARG A 135 7.13 -10.50 26.48
N ILE A 136 5.91 -11.06 26.53
CA ILE A 136 4.94 -11.00 25.44
C ILE A 136 3.65 -10.37 25.98
N ASP A 137 3.32 -9.19 25.49
CA ASP A 137 2.04 -8.54 25.79
C ASP A 137 1.01 -8.95 24.73
N ASP A 138 -0.13 -9.50 25.14
CA ASP A 138 -1.28 -9.77 24.27
C ASP A 138 -2.27 -8.62 24.38
N LEU A 139 -2.42 -7.85 23.30
CA LEU A 139 -3.32 -6.71 23.26
C LEU A 139 -4.52 -7.04 22.38
N SER A 140 -5.73 -6.89 22.93
CA SER A 140 -6.95 -6.94 22.13
C SER A 140 -6.95 -5.82 21.06
N PRO A 141 -7.79 -5.93 20.02
CA PRO A 141 -7.89 -4.90 18.99
C PRO A 141 -8.12 -3.48 19.54
N ALA A 142 -8.94 -3.35 20.59
CA ALA A 142 -9.24 -2.06 21.22
C ALA A 142 -8.06 -1.52 22.06
N GLU A 143 -7.31 -2.39 22.72
CA GLU A 143 -6.10 -2.00 23.46
C GLU A 143 -4.98 -1.62 22.50
N ALA A 144 -4.76 -2.43 21.45
CA ALA A 144 -3.76 -2.17 20.43
C ALA A 144 -4.03 -0.85 19.69
N ALA A 145 -5.31 -0.56 19.36
CA ALA A 145 -5.71 0.69 18.74
C ALA A 145 -5.60 1.92 19.66
N ARG A 146 -5.46 1.75 21.00
CA ARG A 146 -5.24 2.83 21.97
C ARG A 146 -3.77 2.97 22.37
N ASN A 147 -2.98 1.90 22.22
CA ASN A 147 -1.57 1.89 22.56
C ASN A 147 -0.79 2.89 21.68
N ALA A 148 -0.13 3.86 22.32
CA ALA A 148 0.55 4.95 21.62
C ALA A 148 1.68 4.48 20.70
N LEU A 149 2.43 3.45 21.12
CA LEU A 149 3.49 2.84 20.32
C LEU A 149 2.90 2.17 19.07
N LEU A 150 1.83 1.40 19.22
CA LEU A 150 1.26 0.66 18.08
C LEU A 150 0.51 1.57 17.10
N ARG A 151 -0.18 2.59 17.59
CA ARG A 151 -0.85 3.58 16.73
C ARG A 151 0.14 4.34 15.85
N SER A 152 1.30 4.70 16.39
CA SER A 152 2.28 5.49 15.65
C SER A 152 2.95 4.71 14.53
N THR A 153 2.96 3.37 14.60
CA THR A 153 3.57 2.50 13.59
C THR A 153 2.72 2.22 12.37
N GLY A 154 1.39 2.36 12.49
CA GLY A 154 0.48 1.98 11.41
C GLY A 154 0.53 0.49 11.07
N ARG A 155 0.92 -0.36 12.02
CA ARG A 155 1.12 -1.82 11.84
C ARG A 155 0.29 -2.66 12.81
N VAL A 156 -0.91 -2.19 13.14
CA VAL A 156 -1.82 -2.91 14.06
C VAL A 156 -2.72 -3.86 13.30
N PHE A 157 -3.37 -3.36 12.26
CA PHE A 157 -4.26 -4.16 11.43
C PHE A 157 -3.45 -4.92 10.37
N PRO A 158 -3.57 -6.27 10.30
CA PRO A 158 -2.71 -7.09 9.45
C PRO A 158 -2.96 -6.88 7.96
N GLU A 159 -1.86 -6.88 7.21
CA GLU A 159 -1.83 -6.69 5.75
C GLU A 159 -2.59 -7.83 5.05
N LYS A 160 -2.34 -9.07 5.48
CA LYS A 160 -3.06 -10.27 5.03
C LYS A 160 -4.58 -10.16 5.19
N LEU A 161 -5.07 -9.59 6.31
CA LEU A 161 -6.51 -9.45 6.50
C LEU A 161 -7.09 -8.34 5.63
N ALA A 162 -6.38 -7.21 5.49
CA ALA A 162 -6.77 -6.16 4.54
C ALA A 162 -6.86 -6.72 3.11
N ARG A 163 -5.90 -7.56 2.71
CA ARG A 163 -5.93 -8.26 1.43
C ARG A 163 -7.13 -9.19 1.31
N GLN A 164 -7.39 -10.04 2.31
CA GLN A 164 -8.53 -10.95 2.31
C GLN A 164 -9.88 -10.22 2.20
N ILE A 165 -10.01 -9.04 2.84
CA ILE A 165 -11.19 -8.18 2.71
C ILE A 165 -11.35 -7.68 1.27
N ALA A 166 -10.26 -7.22 0.64
CA ALA A 166 -10.28 -6.79 -0.74
C ALA A 166 -10.62 -7.92 -1.71
N ASP A 167 -10.03 -9.11 -1.54
CA ASP A 167 -10.34 -10.30 -2.35
C ASP A 167 -11.79 -10.77 -2.14
N ALA A 168 -12.34 -10.64 -0.93
CA ALA A 168 -13.72 -10.97 -0.65
C ALA A 168 -14.72 -10.01 -1.32
N TYR A 169 -14.28 -8.82 -1.74
CA TYR A 169 -15.14 -7.83 -2.38
C TYR A 169 -15.77 -8.32 -3.70
N ARG A 170 -15.12 -9.27 -4.38
CA ARG A 170 -15.70 -9.95 -5.56
C ARG A 170 -16.99 -10.72 -5.26
N LEU A 171 -17.20 -11.09 -3.99
CA LEU A 171 -18.39 -11.78 -3.50
C LEU A 171 -19.51 -10.84 -3.05
N LYS A 172 -19.37 -9.51 -3.23
CA LYS A 172 -20.36 -8.52 -2.75
C LYS A 172 -21.79 -8.77 -3.25
N ASN A 173 -21.93 -9.37 -4.44
CA ASN A 173 -23.20 -9.71 -5.08
C ASN A 173 -23.58 -11.19 -4.88
N GLY A 174 -22.91 -11.90 -3.97
CA GLY A 174 -23.16 -13.29 -3.63
C GLY A 174 -22.32 -14.32 -4.42
N VAL A 175 -22.34 -15.55 -3.94
CA VAL A 175 -21.57 -16.67 -4.51
C VAL A 175 -22.09 -17.08 -5.90
N ILE A 176 -23.41 -17.05 -6.10
CA ILE A 176 -24.03 -17.35 -7.40
C ILE A 176 -23.54 -16.34 -8.46
N ASN A 177 -23.51 -15.05 -8.11
CA ASN A 177 -22.95 -14.03 -8.99
C ASN A 177 -21.49 -14.37 -9.33
N ARG A 178 -20.68 -14.72 -8.33
CA ARG A 178 -19.27 -15.05 -8.54
C ARG A 178 -19.02 -16.26 -9.45
N ILE A 179 -19.92 -17.25 -9.46
CA ILE A 179 -19.74 -18.50 -10.21
C ILE A 179 -20.34 -18.38 -11.62
N PHE A 180 -21.48 -17.70 -11.79
CA PHE A 180 -22.25 -17.76 -13.02
C PHE A 180 -22.44 -16.41 -13.72
N VAL A 181 -22.68 -15.33 -12.98
CA VAL A 181 -23.18 -14.06 -13.56
C VAL A 181 -22.06 -13.04 -13.78
N HIS A 182 -21.12 -12.97 -12.84
CA HIS A 182 -19.99 -12.04 -12.80
C HIS A 182 -20.38 -10.54 -12.86
N GLU A 183 -21.59 -10.17 -12.43
CA GLU A 183 -22.04 -8.78 -12.45
C GLU A 183 -21.27 -7.91 -11.46
N ASP A 184 -20.75 -6.77 -11.95
CA ASP A 184 -19.90 -5.80 -11.23
C ASP A 184 -18.80 -6.46 -10.37
N GLU A 185 -18.29 -7.60 -10.83
CA GLU A 185 -17.23 -8.33 -10.15
C GLU A 185 -15.91 -7.58 -10.30
N LEU A 186 -15.30 -7.24 -9.17
CA LEU A 186 -13.98 -6.62 -9.12
C LEU A 186 -12.97 -7.57 -8.50
N GLU A 187 -11.74 -7.54 -9.02
CA GLU A 187 -10.61 -8.32 -8.53
C GLU A 187 -9.42 -7.40 -8.22
N VAL A 188 -8.54 -7.84 -7.33
CA VAL A 188 -7.33 -7.08 -6.99
C VAL A 188 -6.39 -7.02 -8.20
N ALA A 189 -5.97 -5.81 -8.55
CA ALA A 189 -5.07 -5.56 -9.69
C ALA A 189 -3.60 -5.72 -9.29
N ASP A 190 -3.18 -6.94 -8.97
CA ASP A 190 -1.78 -7.22 -8.64
C ASP A 190 -0.82 -6.96 -9.81
N THR A 191 0.45 -6.75 -9.48
CA THR A 191 1.53 -6.64 -10.46
C THR A 191 2.39 -7.91 -10.47
N GLU A 192 3.26 -8.05 -11.47
CA GLU A 192 4.14 -9.21 -11.63
C GLU A 192 5.09 -9.42 -10.44
N THR A 193 5.49 -8.34 -9.77
CA THR A 193 6.60 -8.37 -8.79
C THR A 193 6.20 -7.96 -7.38
N ASN A 194 5.12 -7.20 -7.21
CA ASN A 194 4.64 -6.79 -5.88
C ASN A 194 3.12 -6.93 -5.76
N ARG A 195 2.68 -7.54 -4.66
CA ARG A 195 1.27 -7.78 -4.35
C ARG A 195 0.73 -6.66 -3.46
N GLN A 196 -0.51 -6.30 -3.69
CA GLN A 196 -1.22 -5.34 -2.84
C GLN A 196 -1.78 -6.01 -1.57
N PRO A 197 -2.02 -5.26 -0.49
CA PRO A 197 -2.06 -3.80 -0.38
C PRO A 197 -0.71 -3.10 -0.23
N PHE A 198 -0.64 -1.82 -0.64
CA PHE A 198 0.49 -0.94 -0.33
C PHE A 198 0.20 -0.16 0.95
N LEU A 199 1.21 0.02 1.82
CA LEU A 199 1.08 0.91 2.98
C LEU A 199 1.38 2.34 2.54
N GLU A 200 0.41 3.24 2.75
CA GLU A 200 0.58 4.67 2.49
C GLU A 200 0.16 5.48 3.71
N ASP A 201 0.87 6.57 4.00
CA ASP A 201 0.55 7.46 5.12
C ASP A 201 -0.05 8.76 4.59
N PHE A 202 -1.31 8.99 4.92
CA PHE A 202 -2.03 10.20 4.53
C PHE A 202 -2.13 11.14 5.73
N THR A 203 -1.80 12.43 5.56
CA THR A 203 -1.81 13.42 6.64
C THR A 203 -3.09 13.42 7.48
N GLN A 204 -4.25 13.28 6.84
CA GLN A 204 -5.55 13.33 7.53
C GLN A 204 -6.13 11.95 7.92
N MET A 205 -5.74 10.88 7.22
CA MET A 205 -6.28 9.54 7.46
C MET A 205 -5.30 8.61 8.21
N GLY A 206 -4.06 9.04 8.41
CA GLY A 206 -2.98 8.20 8.90
C GLY A 206 -2.59 7.11 7.90
N ALA A 207 -1.98 6.05 8.43
CA ALA A 207 -1.54 4.90 7.66
C ALA A 207 -2.74 4.07 7.14
N GLN A 208 -2.75 3.80 5.84
CA GLN A 208 -3.80 3.07 5.13
C GLN A 208 -3.19 1.97 4.27
N TRP A 209 -3.83 0.81 4.28
CA TRP A 209 -3.64 -0.24 3.29
C TRP A 209 -4.44 0.11 2.04
N MET A 210 -3.72 0.39 0.95
CA MET A 210 -4.28 0.78 -0.35
C MET A 210 -4.37 -0.43 -1.28
N THR A 211 -5.53 -0.69 -1.85
CA THR A 211 -5.73 -1.76 -2.85
C THR A 211 -6.52 -1.27 -4.04
N THR A 212 -5.93 -1.38 -5.22
CA THR A 212 -6.61 -1.14 -6.50
C THR A 212 -7.38 -2.37 -6.95
N LEU A 213 -8.64 -2.14 -7.32
CA LEU A 213 -9.56 -3.15 -7.83
C LEU A 213 -9.89 -2.86 -9.31
N LYS A 214 -9.71 -3.87 -10.16
CA LYS A 214 -10.08 -3.84 -11.58
C LYS A 214 -11.34 -4.65 -11.84
N PRO A 215 -12.13 -4.33 -12.88
CA PRO A 215 -13.17 -5.24 -13.35
C PRO A 215 -12.58 -6.60 -13.71
N ARG A 216 -13.31 -7.68 -13.39
CA ARG A 216 -12.96 -9.03 -13.81
C ARG A 216 -12.75 -9.08 -15.33
N GLY A 217 -11.68 -9.74 -15.75
CA GLY A 217 -11.34 -9.95 -17.15
C GLY A 217 -10.03 -9.26 -17.52
N ARG A 218 -9.71 -9.25 -18.82
CA ARG A 218 -8.48 -8.63 -19.34
C ARG A 218 -8.65 -7.12 -19.48
N THR A 219 -8.97 -6.45 -18.38
CA THR A 219 -9.03 -5.00 -18.30
C THR A 219 -7.79 -4.47 -17.60
N PHE A 220 -7.28 -3.34 -18.08
CA PHE A 220 -6.18 -2.64 -17.44
C PHE A 220 -6.67 -1.35 -16.77
N SER A 221 -7.94 -1.32 -16.36
CA SER A 221 -8.60 -0.14 -15.79
C SER A 221 -8.81 -0.27 -14.28
N THR A 222 -8.72 0.85 -13.57
CA THR A 222 -9.14 0.95 -12.17
C THR A 222 -10.63 1.20 -12.08
N ALA A 223 -11.36 0.28 -11.43
CA ALA A 223 -12.78 0.47 -11.16
C ALA A 223 -13.05 0.96 -9.73
N ALA A 224 -12.19 0.60 -8.79
CA ALA A 224 -12.30 1.05 -7.42
C ALA A 224 -10.94 1.05 -6.71
N ILE A 225 -10.82 1.90 -5.69
CA ILE A 225 -9.70 1.91 -4.76
C ILE A 225 -10.27 1.67 -3.37
N MET A 226 -9.74 0.65 -2.71
CA MET A 226 -10.08 0.30 -1.34
C MET A 226 -9.00 0.81 -0.41
N THR A 227 -9.40 1.55 0.62
CA THR A 227 -8.51 2.02 1.68
C THR A 227 -8.92 1.34 2.98
N THR A 228 -7.98 0.70 3.67
CA THR A 228 -8.24 0.08 4.97
C THR A 228 -7.31 0.69 6.00
N ASP A 229 -7.88 1.30 7.04
CA ASP A 229 -7.12 1.91 8.12
C ASP A 229 -6.19 0.87 8.76
N ALA A 230 -4.88 1.13 8.72
CA ALA A 230 -3.86 0.18 9.16
C ALA A 230 -3.78 0.05 10.70
N VAL A 231 -4.58 0.82 11.44
CA VAL A 231 -4.74 0.72 12.89
C VAL A 231 -6.05 0.00 13.24
N THR A 232 -7.17 0.45 12.67
CA THR A 232 -8.52 0.04 13.09
C THR A 232 -9.16 -1.02 12.19
N GLY A 233 -8.64 -1.23 10.98
CA GLY A 233 -9.23 -2.13 9.99
C GLY A 233 -10.49 -1.60 9.32
N ARG A 234 -10.84 -0.32 9.52
CA ARG A 234 -12.00 0.29 8.86
C ARG A 234 -11.73 0.47 7.37
N THR A 235 -12.48 -0.24 6.55
CA THR A 235 -12.37 -0.18 5.10
C THR A 235 -13.35 0.81 4.48
N LYS A 236 -12.86 1.62 3.53
CA LYS A 236 -13.65 2.46 2.63
C LYS A 236 -13.35 2.05 1.19
N THR A 237 -14.31 2.29 0.31
CA THR A 237 -14.14 2.02 -1.12
C THR A 237 -14.55 3.24 -1.91
N TRP A 238 -13.61 3.80 -2.66
CA TRP A 238 -13.88 4.78 -3.69
C TRP A 238 -14.08 4.04 -5.02
N ARG A 239 -15.04 4.50 -5.83
CA ARG A 239 -15.34 3.91 -7.15
C ARG A 239 -15.08 4.95 -8.23
N SER A 240 -14.45 4.51 -9.32
CA SER A 240 -14.34 5.34 -10.52
C SER A 240 -15.74 5.59 -11.08
N PRO A 241 -16.05 6.82 -11.54
CA PRO A 241 -17.26 7.07 -12.30
C PRO A 241 -17.33 6.16 -13.53
N ARG A 242 -18.52 5.66 -13.87
CA ARG A 242 -18.72 4.79 -15.04
C ARG A 242 -18.42 5.50 -16.38
N THR A 243 -18.40 6.82 -16.37
CA THR A 243 -18.11 7.66 -17.54
C THR A 243 -16.62 7.87 -17.78
N THR A 244 -15.76 7.48 -16.84
CA THR A 244 -14.33 7.78 -16.87
C THR A 244 -13.53 6.49 -16.84
N SER A 245 -12.62 6.33 -17.81
CA SER A 245 -11.70 5.19 -17.85
C SER A 245 -10.38 5.60 -17.23
N LEU A 246 -10.10 5.09 -16.04
CA LEU A 246 -8.84 5.28 -15.34
C LEU A 246 -7.97 4.05 -15.55
N ILE A 247 -6.69 4.22 -15.85
CA ILE A 247 -5.75 3.09 -15.94
C ILE A 247 -5.59 2.42 -14.58
N GLY A 248 -5.17 1.16 -14.59
CA GLY A 248 -4.78 0.39 -13.43
C GLY A 248 -3.27 0.17 -13.35
N ASN A 249 -2.87 -0.53 -12.28
CA ASN A 249 -1.47 -0.81 -11.94
C ASN A 249 -0.64 -1.34 -13.12
N GLU A 250 -1.13 -2.36 -13.82
CA GLU A 250 -0.42 -2.98 -14.96
C GLU A 250 -0.15 -1.96 -16.09
N ARG A 251 -1.17 -1.18 -16.48
CA ARG A 251 -1.03 -0.18 -17.53
C ARG A 251 -0.12 0.99 -17.12
N ALA A 252 -0.15 1.40 -15.85
CA ALA A 252 0.78 2.41 -15.35
C ALA A 252 2.24 1.94 -15.50
N LEU A 253 2.53 0.68 -15.14
CA LEU A 253 3.87 0.11 -15.34
C LEU A 253 4.25 0.04 -16.82
N ASP A 254 3.33 -0.35 -17.70
CA ASP A 254 3.60 -0.42 -19.14
C ASP A 254 3.85 0.96 -19.77
N ILE A 255 3.13 2.00 -19.33
CA ILE A 255 3.39 3.38 -19.75
C ILE A 255 4.81 3.80 -19.36
N VAL A 256 5.24 3.50 -18.13
CA VAL A 256 6.62 3.79 -17.70
C VAL A 256 7.63 2.98 -18.52
N ARG A 257 7.40 1.69 -18.78
CA ARG A 257 8.29 0.86 -19.61
C ARG A 257 8.43 1.37 -21.04
N GLY A 258 7.36 1.93 -21.59
CA GLY A 258 7.35 2.54 -22.92
C GLY A 258 7.95 3.95 -22.98
N GLY A 259 8.24 4.56 -21.83
CA GLY A 259 8.86 5.89 -21.74
C GLY A 259 10.37 5.86 -22.00
N THR A 260 10.91 7.01 -22.44
CA THR A 260 12.34 7.20 -22.66
C THR A 260 12.98 7.92 -21.48
N PHE A 261 13.95 7.30 -20.82
CA PHE A 261 14.72 7.91 -19.73
C PHE A 261 16.22 7.78 -19.98
N PRO A 262 17.01 8.85 -19.83
CA PRO A 262 18.45 8.80 -20.05
C PRO A 262 19.15 7.72 -19.22
N GLY A 263 19.88 6.81 -19.90
CA GLY A 263 20.67 5.76 -19.25
C GLY A 263 19.86 4.59 -18.68
N ILE A 264 18.54 4.55 -18.90
CA ILE A 264 17.66 3.48 -18.41
C ILE A 264 17.26 2.59 -19.59
N VAL A 265 17.58 1.30 -19.48
CA VAL A 265 17.13 0.26 -20.40
C VAL A 265 16.38 -0.78 -19.58
N PHE A 266 15.07 -0.87 -19.80
CA PHE A 266 14.22 -1.83 -19.09
C PHE A 266 14.46 -3.25 -19.57
N ALA A 267 14.45 -4.19 -18.62
CA ALA A 267 14.37 -5.60 -18.97
C ALA A 267 13.03 -5.87 -19.68
N PRO A 268 13.00 -6.66 -20.76
CA PRO A 268 11.73 -7.06 -21.36
C PRO A 268 10.87 -7.80 -20.33
N ALA A 269 9.56 -7.53 -20.32
CA ALA A 269 8.64 -8.22 -19.43
C ALA A 269 8.75 -9.73 -19.62
N ASN A 270 8.90 -10.47 -18.51
CA ASN A 270 9.02 -11.94 -18.48
C ASN A 270 10.27 -12.54 -19.17
N SER A 271 11.31 -11.75 -19.48
CA SER A 271 12.57 -12.29 -20.02
C SER A 271 13.45 -12.90 -18.93
N LYS A 272 13.84 -14.17 -19.11
CA LYS A 272 14.93 -14.82 -18.33
C LYS A 272 16.33 -14.40 -18.80
N VAL A 273 16.41 -13.67 -19.91
CA VAL A 273 17.66 -13.18 -20.51
C VAL A 273 17.76 -11.69 -20.22
N SER A 274 18.76 -11.31 -19.42
CA SER A 274 18.97 -9.96 -18.84
C SER A 274 19.44 -8.94 -19.88
N ALA A 275 18.56 -8.59 -20.83
CA ALA A 275 18.87 -7.53 -21.82
C ALA A 275 18.72 -6.12 -21.24
N GLY A 276 18.01 -5.95 -20.12
CA GLY A 276 17.83 -4.67 -19.46
C GLY A 276 18.27 -4.69 -18.01
N ARG A 277 18.76 -3.54 -17.55
CA ARG A 277 19.38 -3.37 -16.22
C ARG A 277 18.42 -2.79 -15.19
N PHE A 278 17.20 -2.46 -15.61
CA PHE A 278 16.21 -1.78 -14.79
C PHE A 278 14.84 -2.45 -14.91
N ARG A 279 14.05 -2.32 -13.85
CA ARG A 279 12.64 -2.70 -13.79
C ARG A 279 11.83 -1.62 -13.11
N VAL A 280 10.56 -1.53 -13.48
CA VAL A 280 9.58 -0.65 -12.83
C VAL A 280 8.76 -1.48 -11.84
N VAL A 281 8.55 -0.93 -10.65
CA VAL A 281 7.85 -1.60 -9.54
C VAL A 281 6.93 -0.63 -8.80
N GLU A 282 6.06 -1.21 -7.96
CA GLU A 282 5.26 -0.51 -6.95
C GLU A 282 4.45 0.68 -7.48
N PRO A 283 3.44 0.46 -8.35
CA PRO A 283 2.54 1.53 -8.78
C PRO A 283 1.61 1.93 -7.63
N ARG A 284 2.09 2.83 -6.76
CA ARG A 284 1.40 3.32 -5.56
C ARG A 284 0.34 4.35 -5.93
N GLN A 285 -0.80 4.33 -5.24
CA GLN A 285 -1.95 5.17 -5.60
C GLN A 285 -1.91 6.48 -4.82
N VAL A 286 -1.55 7.57 -5.50
CA VAL A 286 -1.45 8.89 -4.88
C VAL A 286 -2.50 9.84 -5.44
N PHE A 287 -2.93 10.81 -4.64
CA PHE A 287 -4.02 11.74 -4.97
C PHE A 287 -3.59 13.23 -4.91
N PRO A 288 -2.50 13.63 -5.57
CA PRO A 288 -2.13 15.05 -5.66
C PRO A 288 -3.27 15.83 -6.33
N GLY A 289 -3.70 16.93 -5.71
CA GLY A 289 -4.83 17.73 -6.21
C GLY A 289 -6.16 16.97 -6.31
N GLY A 290 -6.32 15.83 -5.60
CA GLY A 290 -7.53 15.01 -5.63
C GLY A 290 -7.67 14.11 -6.86
N ARG A 291 -6.66 14.06 -7.76
CA ARG A 291 -6.66 13.23 -8.96
C ARG A 291 -5.83 11.97 -8.76
N LEU A 292 -6.33 10.83 -9.23
CA LEU A 292 -5.61 9.57 -9.12
C LEU A 292 -4.38 9.57 -10.03
N HIS A 293 -3.22 9.35 -9.43
CA HIS A 293 -1.97 9.09 -10.12
C HIS A 293 -1.35 7.78 -9.60
N PHE A 294 -0.55 7.15 -10.44
CA PHE A 294 0.32 6.04 -10.05
C PHE A 294 1.74 6.53 -9.92
N LEU A 295 2.27 6.49 -8.69
CA LEU A 295 3.67 6.72 -8.40
C LEU A 295 4.42 5.40 -8.55
N CYS A 296 5.17 5.28 -9.64
CA CYS A 296 5.98 4.10 -9.95
C CYS A 296 7.45 4.36 -9.61
N SER A 297 8.18 3.32 -9.20
CA SER A 297 9.61 3.39 -8.94
C SER A 297 10.40 2.60 -9.97
N ILE A 298 11.41 3.22 -10.58
CA ILE A 298 12.40 2.55 -11.42
C ILE A 298 13.59 2.18 -10.54
N ILE A 299 13.91 0.88 -10.52
CA ILE A 299 15.01 0.32 -9.74
C ILE A 299 15.95 -0.46 -10.67
N PRO A 300 17.24 -0.60 -10.35
CA PRO A 300 18.10 -1.58 -10.99
C PRO A 300 17.51 -2.97 -10.78
N ASP A 301 17.79 -3.91 -11.70
CA ASP A 301 17.24 -5.27 -11.64
C ASP A 301 17.52 -5.95 -10.28
N GLY A 302 18.76 -5.77 -9.79
CA GLY A 302 19.21 -6.23 -8.45
C GLY A 302 18.53 -5.54 -7.25
N GLY A 303 17.62 -4.59 -7.47
CA GLY A 303 16.77 -4.00 -6.43
C GLY A 303 17.49 -3.18 -5.36
N SER A 304 18.69 -2.66 -5.66
CA SER A 304 19.57 -2.05 -4.65
C SER A 304 19.16 -0.65 -4.22
N ARG A 305 18.44 0.10 -5.05
CA ARG A 305 17.99 1.48 -4.79
C ARG A 305 16.90 1.91 -5.76
N VAL A 306 16.15 2.95 -5.38
CA VAL A 306 15.35 3.73 -6.33
C VAL A 306 16.30 4.57 -7.19
N THR A 307 16.07 4.60 -8.50
CA THR A 307 16.80 5.43 -9.46
C THR A 307 15.97 6.63 -9.90
N LEU A 308 14.68 6.40 -10.15
CA LEU A 308 13.74 7.42 -10.58
C LEU A 308 12.35 7.10 -10.02
N SER A 309 11.66 8.12 -9.54
CA SER A 309 10.22 8.06 -9.24
C SER A 309 9.45 8.70 -10.39
N VAL A 310 8.44 8.02 -10.91
CA VAL A 310 7.69 8.46 -12.09
C VAL A 310 6.21 8.52 -11.74
N LEU A 311 5.56 9.65 -12.01
CA LEU A 311 4.12 9.80 -11.86
C LEU A 311 3.42 9.66 -13.21
N VAL A 312 2.42 8.78 -13.23
CA VAL A 312 1.51 8.58 -14.35
C VAL A 312 0.12 9.02 -13.92
N ASP A 313 -0.48 9.98 -14.63
CA ASP A 313 -1.86 10.39 -14.38
C ASP A 313 -2.82 9.33 -14.90
N ALA A 314 -3.79 8.93 -14.06
CA ALA A 314 -4.59 7.76 -14.37
C ALA A 314 -5.62 7.99 -15.48
N GLU A 315 -6.01 9.24 -15.72
CA GLU A 315 -7.04 9.62 -16.68
C GLU A 315 -6.45 9.91 -18.06
N SER A 316 -5.43 10.77 -18.12
CA SER A 316 -4.73 11.14 -19.37
C SER A 316 -3.78 10.05 -19.88
N GLN A 317 -3.42 9.09 -19.02
CA GLN A 317 -2.48 8.00 -19.33
C GLN A 317 -1.08 8.49 -19.74
N GLN A 318 -0.66 9.66 -19.25
CA GLN A 318 0.62 10.26 -19.55
C GLN A 318 1.54 10.25 -18.33
N ILE A 319 2.85 10.18 -18.58
CA ILE A 319 3.87 10.51 -17.59
C ILE A 319 3.81 12.03 -17.37
N VAL A 320 3.43 12.45 -16.17
CA VAL A 320 3.28 13.88 -15.85
C VAL A 320 4.54 14.47 -15.24
N ARG A 321 5.27 13.67 -14.45
CA ARG A 321 6.49 14.10 -13.73
C ARG A 321 7.44 12.93 -13.52
N THR A 322 8.72 13.26 -13.41
CA THR A 322 9.79 12.35 -13.01
C THR A 322 10.64 13.03 -11.94
N PHE A 323 11.10 12.26 -10.96
CA PHE A 323 11.89 12.75 -9.84
C PHE A 323 13.14 11.88 -9.69
N PRO A 324 14.35 12.42 -9.92
CA PRO A 324 15.58 11.68 -9.73
C PRO A 324 15.78 11.33 -8.26
N ALA A 325 16.32 10.14 -8.01
CA ALA A 325 16.66 9.61 -6.69
C ALA A 325 17.78 10.41 -5.98
N THR A 326 17.48 11.65 -5.61
CA THR A 326 18.37 12.62 -4.99
C THR A 326 17.62 13.38 -3.91
N PRO A 327 18.28 13.96 -2.89
CA PRO A 327 17.59 14.73 -1.85
C PRO A 327 16.69 15.85 -2.39
N HIS A 328 17.11 16.50 -3.49
CA HIS A 328 16.30 17.53 -4.15
C HIS A 328 15.08 16.93 -4.88
N GLY A 329 15.25 15.81 -5.59
CA GLY A 329 14.15 15.11 -6.22
C GLY A 329 13.14 14.54 -5.23
N ASP A 330 13.61 14.00 -4.10
CA ASP A 330 12.75 13.51 -3.01
C ASP A 330 11.92 14.65 -2.40
N ALA A 331 12.54 15.81 -2.15
CA ALA A 331 11.83 17.00 -1.67
C ALA A 331 10.78 17.50 -2.67
N GLY A 332 11.12 17.53 -3.96
CA GLY A 332 10.19 17.88 -5.03
C GLY A 332 9.01 16.91 -5.14
N LEU A 333 9.26 15.61 -5.01
CA LEU A 333 8.21 14.59 -4.99
C LEU A 333 7.26 14.81 -3.82
N ILE A 334 7.79 14.99 -2.60
CA ILE A 334 6.97 15.21 -1.40
C ILE A 334 6.11 16.46 -1.55
N GLU A 335 6.67 17.55 -2.09
CA GLU A 335 5.92 18.78 -2.30
C GLU A 335 4.81 18.60 -3.34
N PHE A 336 5.11 17.96 -4.47
CA PHE A 336 4.12 17.64 -5.49
C PHE A 336 2.98 16.77 -4.93
N LEU A 337 3.30 15.74 -4.14
CA LEU A 337 2.29 14.89 -3.50
C LEU A 337 1.40 15.67 -2.51
N ARG A 338 1.91 16.75 -1.90
CA ARG A 338 1.17 17.60 -0.96
C ARG A 338 0.31 18.64 -1.67
N SER A 339 0.88 19.39 -2.61
CA SER A 339 0.23 20.55 -3.22
C SER A 339 -0.59 20.19 -4.45
N GLY A 340 -0.19 19.13 -5.18
CA GLY A 340 -0.67 18.85 -6.52
C GLY A 340 -0.42 19.98 -7.52
N ALA A 341 0.41 20.97 -7.16
CA ALA A 341 0.69 22.12 -7.98
C ALA A 341 1.71 21.78 -9.07
N ASP A 342 1.41 22.23 -10.29
CA ASP A 342 2.31 22.19 -11.44
C ASP A 342 3.34 23.32 -11.36
N ASP A 343 4.30 23.23 -10.44
CA ASP A 343 5.48 24.08 -10.55
C ASP A 343 6.35 23.54 -11.69
N ALA A 344 6.21 24.17 -12.85
CA ALA A 344 6.92 23.89 -14.10
C ALA A 344 8.45 24.14 -14.03
N SER A 345 9.05 24.23 -12.84
CA SER A 345 10.47 24.56 -12.64
C SER A 345 11.36 23.35 -12.29
N ALA A 346 10.80 22.16 -12.10
CA ALA A 346 11.60 20.94 -11.89
C ALA A 346 11.83 20.16 -13.20
N GLY A 347 12.78 20.66 -14.01
CA GLY A 347 13.62 19.85 -14.90
C GLY A 347 12.97 19.15 -16.10
N GLN A 348 12.64 19.89 -17.16
CA GLN A 348 12.70 19.33 -18.52
C GLN A 348 14.10 19.54 -19.10
N PRO A 349 14.80 18.49 -19.58
CA PRO A 349 15.95 18.68 -20.45
C PRO A 349 15.45 19.04 -21.86
N THR A 350 15.53 20.32 -22.22
CA THR A 350 15.27 20.79 -23.58
C THR A 350 16.37 20.26 -24.52
N PRO A 351 16.05 19.76 -25.73
CA PRO A 351 17.05 19.35 -26.71
C PRO A 351 17.86 20.55 -27.18
N ALA A 352 19.19 20.39 -27.24
CA ALA A 352 20.12 21.39 -27.74
C ALA A 352 19.76 21.81 -29.18
N THR A 353 19.43 23.09 -29.37
CA THR A 353 19.43 23.73 -30.69
C THR A 353 20.40 24.90 -30.69
N GLN A 354 21.10 25.02 -31.81
CA GLN A 354 22.37 25.70 -32.02
C GLN A 354 22.33 27.22 -31.80
N SER A 355 23.46 27.70 -31.28
CA SER A 355 23.81 29.10 -31.08
C SER A 355 23.88 29.90 -32.39
N LYS A 356 23.16 31.02 -32.44
CA LYS A 356 23.53 32.22 -33.20
C LYS A 356 23.22 33.46 -32.36
N ARG A 357 24.26 34.26 -32.06
CA ARG A 357 24.18 35.69 -31.70
C ARG A 357 23.79 36.52 -32.95
N PRO A 358 23.22 37.74 -32.86
CA PRO A 358 23.86 38.86 -32.13
C PRO A 358 22.97 39.97 -31.52
N THR A 359 23.60 40.75 -30.61
CA THR A 359 23.50 42.22 -30.34
C THR A 359 22.17 42.96 -30.16
N GLY A 360 22.10 43.75 -29.07
CA GLY A 360 21.80 45.19 -29.15
C GLY A 360 20.54 45.73 -28.46
N ASP A 361 20.76 46.40 -27.33
CA ASP A 361 20.13 47.67 -26.86
C ASP A 361 18.73 47.78 -26.20
N GLU A 362 18.81 48.46 -25.04
CA GLU A 362 17.89 49.32 -24.26
C GLU A 362 16.61 48.80 -23.53
N PRO A 363 16.40 49.23 -22.25
CA PRO A 363 15.18 49.03 -21.44
C PRO A 363 14.19 50.21 -21.66
N PRO A 364 12.86 50.14 -21.35
CA PRO A 364 12.41 50.16 -19.95
C PRO A 364 10.95 49.66 -19.63
N LYS A 365 10.63 49.77 -18.32
CA LYS A 365 9.31 50.01 -17.67
C LYS A 365 8.51 48.85 -17.06
N SER A 366 8.29 49.07 -15.77
CA SER A 366 7.34 48.48 -14.83
C SER A 366 5.89 48.57 -15.30
N GLY A 367 5.13 47.51 -15.02
CA GLY A 367 3.68 47.43 -15.20
C GLY A 367 3.09 46.40 -14.25
N VAL A 368 2.07 46.83 -13.51
CA VAL A 368 1.41 46.18 -12.36
C VAL A 368 0.44 45.08 -12.78
N GLY A 369 0.46 43.96 -12.04
CA GLY A 369 -0.69 43.23 -11.48
C GLY A 369 -1.79 42.66 -12.39
N ALA A 370 -1.89 41.33 -12.45
CA ALA A 370 -3.14 40.62 -12.69
C ALA A 370 -3.16 39.28 -11.91
N ASP A 371 -4.28 39.08 -11.22
CA ASP A 371 -4.63 38.05 -10.23
C ASP A 371 -4.85 36.65 -10.84
N PRO A 372 -4.45 35.54 -10.20
CA PRO A 372 -4.93 34.20 -10.53
C PRO A 372 -6.01 33.77 -9.52
N THR A 373 -7.29 34.02 -9.82
CA THR A 373 -8.39 33.51 -8.99
C THR A 373 -8.59 32.02 -9.23
N GLY A 374 -8.17 31.19 -8.26
CA GLY A 374 -8.64 29.82 -8.12
C GLY A 374 -10.11 29.77 -7.68
N PRO A 375 -10.81 28.62 -7.85
CA PRO A 375 -12.23 28.52 -7.54
C PRO A 375 -12.47 28.80 -6.05
N GLY A 376 -13.34 29.77 -5.77
CA GLY A 376 -13.65 30.21 -4.42
C GLY A 376 -14.25 29.10 -3.57
N THR A 377 -14.02 29.16 -2.25
CA THR A 377 -14.48 28.17 -1.26
C THR A 377 -15.97 27.82 -1.36
N ALA A 378 -16.80 28.74 -1.87
CA ALA A 378 -18.23 28.53 -2.12
C ALA A 378 -18.51 27.48 -3.22
N GLU A 379 -17.67 27.42 -4.26
CA GLU A 379 -17.82 26.52 -5.40
C GLU A 379 -17.44 25.08 -5.02
N VAL A 380 -16.39 24.92 -4.21
CA VAL A 380 -15.98 23.64 -3.61
C VAL A 380 -17.07 23.11 -2.67
N VAL A 381 -17.68 23.99 -1.86
CA VAL A 381 -18.79 23.61 -0.96
C VAL A 381 -20.04 23.20 -1.76
N ALA A 382 -20.34 23.89 -2.87
CA ALA A 382 -21.43 23.51 -3.77
C ALA A 382 -21.20 22.14 -4.42
N MET A 383 -19.97 21.87 -4.86
CA MET A 383 -19.57 20.57 -5.43
C MET A 383 -19.71 19.44 -4.40
N LEU A 384 -19.22 19.64 -3.17
CA LEU A 384 -19.33 18.64 -2.10
C LEU A 384 -20.78 18.33 -1.72
N ARG A 385 -21.66 19.35 -1.70
CA ARG A 385 -23.10 19.15 -1.45
C ARG A 385 -23.77 18.34 -2.56
N ARG A 386 -23.41 18.60 -3.83
CA ARG A 386 -23.91 17.83 -4.98
C ARG A 386 -23.48 16.36 -4.89
N LEU A 387 -22.19 16.11 -4.64
CA LEU A 387 -21.65 14.74 -4.49
C LEU A 387 -22.31 13.97 -3.34
N LEU A 388 -22.58 14.63 -2.22
CA LEU A 388 -23.26 14.01 -1.08
C LEU A 388 -24.72 13.64 -1.42
N SER A 389 -25.42 14.49 -2.18
CA SER A 389 -26.79 14.23 -2.64
C SER A 389 -26.83 13.05 -3.61
N ASP A 390 -25.91 13.01 -4.58
CA ASP A 390 -25.83 11.94 -5.57
C ASP A 390 -25.51 10.59 -4.91
N ASN A 391 -24.59 10.59 -3.94
CA ASN A 391 -24.27 9.39 -3.15
C ASN A 391 -25.48 8.86 -2.37
N ARG A 392 -26.25 9.76 -1.73
CA ARG A 392 -27.50 9.37 -1.02
C ARG A 392 -28.55 8.80 -1.97
N ALA A 393 -28.70 9.37 -3.17
CA ALA A 393 -29.62 8.86 -4.18
C ALA A 393 -29.19 7.46 -4.67
N GLU A 394 -27.89 7.24 -4.84
CA GLU A 394 -27.34 5.95 -5.26
C GLU A 394 -27.45 4.87 -4.16
N GLN A 395 -27.25 5.24 -2.89
CA GLN A 395 -27.51 4.36 -1.75
C GLN A 395 -28.98 3.90 -1.70
N ARG A 396 -29.94 4.81 -1.97
CA ARG A 396 -31.37 4.46 -2.03
C ARG A 396 -31.69 3.51 -3.19
N ARG A 397 -31.10 3.73 -4.38
CA ARG A 397 -31.27 2.81 -5.53
C ARG A 397 -30.67 1.43 -5.24
N SER A 398 -29.55 1.39 -4.53
CA SER A 398 -28.90 0.13 -4.15
C SER A 398 -29.70 -0.62 -3.08
N ALA A 399 -30.28 0.09 -2.12
CA ALA A 399 -31.20 -0.49 -1.14
C ALA A 399 -32.46 -1.08 -1.81
N LYS A 400 -33.03 -0.39 -2.80
CA LYS A 400 -34.19 -0.89 -3.57
C LYS A 400 -33.84 -2.17 -4.35
N ARG A 401 -32.72 -2.18 -5.08
CA ARG A 401 -32.25 -3.39 -5.79
C ARG A 401 -32.01 -4.57 -4.86
N ASN A 402 -31.43 -4.34 -3.68
CA ASN A 402 -31.25 -5.39 -2.69
C ASN A 402 -32.57 -5.93 -2.13
N ALA A 403 -33.62 -5.11 -2.05
CA ALA A 403 -34.95 -5.57 -1.66
C ALA A 403 -35.59 -6.44 -2.76
N ASP A 404 -35.47 -6.02 -4.03
CA ASP A 404 -35.98 -6.77 -5.19
C ASP A 404 -35.30 -8.14 -5.33
N LEU A 405 -33.97 -8.19 -5.18
CA LEU A 405 -33.21 -9.46 -5.20
C LEU A 405 -33.62 -10.40 -4.05
N LYS A 406 -33.90 -9.87 -2.85
CA LYS A 406 -34.43 -10.67 -1.74
C LYS A 406 -35.85 -11.18 -1.98
N ALA A 407 -36.64 -10.49 -2.79
CA ALA A 407 -37.96 -10.97 -3.20
C ALA A 407 -37.84 -12.13 -4.19
N GLN A 408 -36.98 -11.98 -5.20
CA GLN A 408 -36.68 -13.04 -6.17
C GLN A 408 -36.10 -14.29 -5.52
N GLN A 409 -35.19 -14.14 -4.54
CA GLN A 409 -34.66 -15.27 -3.77
C GLN A 409 -35.79 -16.05 -3.05
N ARG A 410 -36.74 -15.34 -2.42
CA ARG A 410 -37.86 -15.98 -1.72
C ARG A 410 -38.80 -16.70 -2.68
N GLU A 411 -39.00 -16.17 -3.87
CA GLU A 411 -39.80 -16.81 -4.92
C GLU A 411 -39.14 -18.10 -5.44
N LEU A 412 -37.83 -18.07 -5.69
CA LEU A 412 -37.04 -19.26 -6.04
C LEU A 412 -37.07 -20.32 -4.94
N GLU A 413 -36.92 -19.94 -3.67
CA GLU A 413 -37.04 -20.86 -2.53
C GLU A 413 -38.45 -21.45 -2.39
N ARG A 414 -39.49 -20.74 -2.84
CA ARG A 414 -40.86 -21.24 -2.88
C ARG A 414 -41.03 -22.26 -4.01
N LEU A 415 -40.53 -21.94 -5.22
CA LEU A 415 -40.56 -22.85 -6.37
C LEU A 415 -39.80 -24.15 -6.09
N LEU A 416 -38.61 -24.07 -5.46
CA LEU A 416 -37.81 -25.23 -5.07
C LEU A 416 -38.59 -26.13 -4.09
N ARG A 417 -39.25 -25.55 -3.08
CA ARG A 417 -40.07 -26.29 -2.12
C ARG A 417 -41.30 -26.93 -2.75
N THR A 418 -41.91 -26.29 -3.74
CA THR A 418 -43.04 -26.87 -4.50
C THR A 418 -42.57 -28.05 -5.35
N ALA A 419 -41.44 -27.93 -6.03
CA ALA A 419 -40.85 -29.01 -6.83
C ALA A 419 -40.47 -30.23 -5.98
N GLN A 420 -39.93 -30.01 -4.77
CA GLN A 420 -39.57 -31.08 -3.83
C GLN A 420 -40.78 -31.80 -3.19
N ARG A 421 -41.98 -31.20 -3.25
CA ARG A 421 -43.22 -31.81 -2.71
C ARG A 421 -44.08 -32.48 -3.78
N GLY A 422 -43.78 -32.25 -5.06
CA GLY A 422 -44.51 -32.80 -6.20
C GLY A 422 -43.76 -33.92 -6.94
N GLY A 423 -42.67 -34.45 -6.37
CA GLY A 423 -41.86 -35.54 -6.92
C GLY A 423 -41.83 -36.75 -6.00
#